data_AF-G9L5W9-F1
#
_entry.id   AF-G9L5W9-F1
#
_cell.length_a   1.000
_cell.length_b   1.000
_cell.length_c   1.000
_cell.angle_alpha   90.00
_cell.angle_beta   90.00
_cell.angle_gamma   90.00
#
_symmetry.space_group_name_H-M   'P 1'
#
loop_
_entity.id
_entity.type
_entity.pdbx_description
1 polymer ?
#
loop_
_entity_poly.entity_id
_entity_poly.type
_entity_poly.pdbx_seq_one_letter_code
_entity_poly.pdbx_strand_id
1 'polypeptide(L)'
;VAVQALVDQILKESGSDRTLAYNNFHDPCPSLTKEQVAMCKGFDYGNKALKLHCGPLPWHAGLPEPGPVPKTNPLHGRWITVSGGQAAFIKEVIKSGMFGAAEANKIQADTDHEQTGGMHLRINQFGDTCTVNAPVAKYARAKRTWRSGHYFYETLVSGGNLLGVWAVPEEYRKIG
;
A
#
# COMPACT_ATOMS: atom_id res chain seq x y z
N VAL A 1 1.34 -1.64 -28.25
CA VAL A 1 -0.05 -1.82 -28.72
C VAL A 1 -0.74 -2.99 -28.01
N ALA A 2 -0.14 -4.19 -27.93
CA ALA A 2 -0.78 -5.35 -27.28
C ALA A 2 -1.05 -5.20 -25.76
N VAL A 3 -0.09 -4.66 -24.99
CA VAL A 3 -0.25 -4.54 -23.52
C VAL A 3 -1.33 -3.54 -23.13
N GLN A 4 -1.43 -2.40 -23.82
CA GLN A 4 -2.39 -1.36 -23.45
C GLN A 4 -3.84 -1.82 -23.64
N ALA A 5 -4.15 -2.54 -24.72
CA ALA A 5 -5.49 -3.08 -24.95
C ALA A 5 -5.91 -4.07 -23.85
N LEU A 6 -4.97 -4.90 -23.37
CA LEU A 6 -5.22 -5.80 -22.23
C LEU A 6 -5.44 -5.01 -20.94
N VAL A 7 -4.66 -3.97 -20.69
CA VAL A 7 -4.81 -3.10 -19.52
C VAL A 7 -6.19 -2.41 -19.54
N ASP A 8 -6.61 -1.88 -20.67
CA ASP A 8 -7.90 -1.20 -20.80
C ASP A 8 -9.06 -2.17 -20.54
N GLN A 9 -8.96 -3.42 -21.01
CA GLN A 9 -9.93 -4.47 -20.72
C GLN A 9 -9.95 -4.84 -19.23
N ILE A 10 -8.79 -5.05 -18.60
CA ILE A 10 -8.70 -5.35 -17.16
C ILE A 10 -9.29 -4.22 -16.30
N LEU A 11 -9.02 -2.96 -16.66
CA LEU A 11 -9.59 -1.81 -15.96
C LEU A 11 -11.11 -1.72 -16.11
N LYS A 12 -11.66 -2.14 -17.25
CA LYS A 12 -13.10 -2.21 -17.44
C LYS A 12 -13.72 -3.34 -16.60
N GLU A 13 -13.09 -4.51 -16.56
CA GLU A 13 -13.57 -5.66 -15.81
C GLU A 13 -13.52 -5.42 -14.30
N SER A 14 -12.49 -4.73 -13.80
CA SER A 14 -12.32 -4.43 -12.37
C SER A 14 -13.47 -3.59 -11.79
N GLY A 15 -14.14 -2.76 -12.59
CA GLY A 15 -15.30 -1.98 -12.16
C GLY A 15 -16.54 -2.83 -11.83
N SER A 16 -16.56 -4.09 -12.26
CA SER A 16 -17.66 -5.04 -12.03
C SER A 16 -17.26 -6.26 -11.18
N ASP A 17 -16.00 -6.32 -10.75
CA ASP A 17 -15.47 -7.44 -9.98
C ASP A 17 -16.17 -7.54 -8.60
N ARG A 18 -16.59 -8.75 -8.25
CA ARG A 18 -17.27 -9.09 -6.98
C ARG A 18 -16.44 -10.03 -6.11
N THR A 19 -15.15 -10.22 -6.44
CA THR A 19 -14.22 -11.12 -5.77
C THR A 19 -13.15 -10.40 -4.96
N LEU A 20 -13.29 -9.07 -4.78
CA LEU A 20 -12.35 -8.25 -4.02
C LEU A 20 -12.35 -8.63 -2.54
N ALA A 21 -11.21 -8.43 -1.88
CA ALA A 21 -11.03 -8.71 -0.47
C ALA A 21 -12.02 -7.93 0.42
N TYR A 22 -12.13 -8.34 1.69
CA TYR A 22 -13.01 -7.70 2.68
C TYR A 22 -14.48 -7.66 2.23
N ASN A 23 -14.93 -8.75 1.59
CA ASN A 23 -16.26 -8.86 0.99
C ASN A 23 -16.58 -7.70 0.04
N ASN A 24 -15.68 -7.39 -0.89
CA ASN A 24 -15.74 -6.19 -1.73
C ASN A 24 -15.71 -4.87 -0.95
N PHE A 25 -14.87 -4.82 0.08
CA PHE A 25 -14.75 -3.70 1.02
C PHE A 25 -16.05 -3.35 1.75
N HIS A 26 -16.97 -4.32 1.89
CA HIS A 26 -18.19 -4.17 2.69
C HIS A 26 -17.99 -4.54 4.17
N ASP A 27 -16.89 -5.23 4.50
CA ASP A 27 -16.57 -5.52 5.90
C ASP A 27 -16.29 -4.22 6.69
N PRO A 28 -16.68 -4.15 7.97
CA PRO A 28 -16.45 -2.96 8.78
C PRO A 28 -14.98 -2.55 8.87
N CYS A 29 -14.67 -1.34 8.41
CA CYS A 29 -13.33 -0.77 8.51
C CYS A 29 -13.15 -0.06 9.86
N PRO A 30 -12.15 -0.45 10.68
CA PRO A 30 -11.88 0.23 11.93
C PRO A 30 -11.32 1.63 11.68
N SER A 31 -11.53 2.53 12.64
CA SER A 31 -10.98 3.88 12.59
C SER A 31 -10.45 4.29 13.95
N LEU A 32 -9.36 5.05 13.97
CA LEU A 32 -8.81 5.62 15.20
C LEU A 32 -9.60 6.87 15.59
N THR A 33 -9.82 7.07 16.88
CA THR A 33 -10.43 8.31 17.38
C THR A 33 -9.47 9.49 17.22
N LYS A 34 -9.99 10.72 17.28
CA LYS A 34 -9.18 11.94 17.21
C LYS A 34 -8.13 11.98 18.33
N GLU A 35 -8.49 11.49 19.51
CA GLU A 35 -7.63 11.43 20.69
C GLU A 35 -6.49 10.43 20.47
N GLN A 36 -6.79 9.24 19.94
CA GLN A 36 -5.77 8.24 19.59
C GLN A 36 -4.77 8.78 18.57
N VAL A 37 -5.27 9.47 17.53
CA VAL A 37 -4.40 10.12 16.53
C VAL A 37 -3.54 11.21 17.18
N ALA A 38 -4.10 12.03 18.08
CA ALA A 38 -3.36 13.07 18.78
C ALA A 38 -2.24 12.51 19.67
N MET A 39 -2.49 11.39 20.37
CA MET A 39 -1.49 10.72 21.21
C MET A 39 -0.26 10.23 20.44
N CYS A 40 -0.43 9.90 19.16
CA CYS A 40 0.65 9.39 18.30
C CYS A 40 1.42 10.50 17.56
N LYS A 41 1.00 11.77 17.66
CA LYS A 41 1.74 12.88 17.04
C LYS A 41 3.13 13.02 17.66
N GLY A 42 4.16 13.00 16.81
CA GLY A 42 5.56 13.09 17.25
C GLY A 42 6.12 11.81 17.87
N PHE A 43 5.40 10.69 17.80
CA PHE A 43 5.91 9.40 18.24
C PHE A 43 7.15 8.97 17.45
N ASP A 44 8.14 8.39 18.14
CA ASP A 44 9.32 7.81 17.47
C ASP A 44 8.99 6.41 16.91
N TYR A 45 8.41 6.41 15.72
CA TYR A 45 8.05 5.18 14.98
C TYR A 45 9.27 4.31 14.61
N GLY A 46 10.49 4.84 14.69
CA GLY A 46 11.72 4.08 14.44
C GLY A 46 12.15 3.21 15.62
N ASN A 47 11.69 3.53 16.84
CA ASN A 47 12.12 2.85 18.05
C ASN A 47 11.27 1.61 18.35
N LYS A 48 11.84 0.44 18.06
CA LYS A 48 11.18 -0.87 18.24
C LYS A 48 10.93 -1.26 19.70
N ALA A 49 11.52 -0.56 20.67
CA ALA A 49 11.29 -0.81 22.09
C ALA A 49 10.06 -0.07 22.63
N LEU A 50 9.54 0.93 21.90
CA LEU A 50 8.38 1.70 22.32
C LEU A 50 7.08 0.99 21.93
N LYS A 51 6.08 1.09 22.82
CA LYS A 51 4.71 0.73 22.50
C LYS A 51 4.00 1.94 21.91
N LEU A 52 3.09 1.69 20.97
CA LEU A 52 2.29 2.75 20.36
C LEU A 52 1.40 3.41 21.43
N HIS A 53 1.40 4.75 21.46
CA HIS A 53 0.70 5.50 22.52
C HIS A 53 -0.82 5.30 22.52
N CYS A 54 -1.43 5.05 21.37
CA CYS A 54 -2.86 4.78 21.27
C CYS A 54 -3.27 3.34 21.62
N GLY A 55 -2.33 2.52 22.13
CA GLY A 55 -2.54 1.10 22.40
C GLY A 55 -2.44 0.22 21.15
N PRO A 56 -2.88 -1.05 21.23
CA PRO A 56 -2.89 -1.96 20.09
C PRO A 56 -3.77 -1.43 18.95
N LEU A 57 -3.25 -1.48 17.73
CA LEU A 57 -4.03 -1.12 16.56
C LEU A 57 -5.15 -2.15 16.31
N PRO A 58 -6.36 -1.70 15.95
CA PRO A 58 -7.43 -2.61 15.57
C PRO A 58 -7.09 -3.32 14.27
N TRP A 59 -7.25 -4.64 14.25
CA TRP A 59 -7.21 -5.41 13.02
C TRP A 59 -8.49 -5.16 12.21
N HIS A 60 -8.38 -5.13 10.88
CA HIS A 60 -9.53 -4.97 10.01
C HIS A 60 -10.42 -6.22 10.09
N ALA A 61 -11.74 -6.03 10.25
CA ALA A 61 -12.67 -7.14 10.16
C ALA A 61 -12.58 -7.77 8.76
N GLY A 62 -12.56 -9.10 8.69
CA GLY A 62 -12.44 -9.82 7.41
C GLY A 62 -11.01 -9.98 6.87
N LEU A 63 -9.98 -9.49 7.58
CA LEU A 63 -8.60 -9.85 7.23
C LEU A 63 -8.41 -11.36 7.49
N PRO A 64 -8.03 -12.16 6.49
CA PRO A 64 -7.77 -13.57 6.72
C PRO A 64 -6.54 -13.74 7.60
N GLU A 65 -6.60 -14.75 8.47
CA GLU A 65 -5.43 -15.19 9.21
C GLU A 65 -4.31 -15.62 8.24
N PRO A 66 -3.03 -15.57 8.66
CA PRO A 66 -1.92 -16.05 7.85
C PRO A 66 -2.16 -17.49 7.39
N GLY A 67 -2.23 -17.68 6.07
CA GLY A 67 -2.56 -18.96 5.45
C GLY A 67 -1.35 -19.84 5.13
N PRO A 68 -1.55 -20.89 4.31
CA PRO A 68 -0.47 -21.77 3.86
C PRO A 68 0.63 -21.00 3.12
N VAL A 69 1.87 -21.45 3.28
CA VAL A 69 3.03 -20.85 2.62
C VAL A 69 2.93 -21.04 1.09
N PRO A 70 2.97 -19.95 0.28
CA PRO A 70 2.98 -20.05 -1.18
C PRO A 70 4.09 -20.96 -1.70
N LYS A 71 3.77 -21.79 -2.69
CA LYS A 71 4.65 -22.87 -3.16
C LYS A 71 5.51 -22.46 -4.35
N THR A 72 5.01 -21.57 -5.20
CA THR A 72 5.63 -21.23 -6.49
C THR A 72 6.35 -19.88 -6.49
N ASN A 73 6.30 -19.13 -5.38
CA ASN A 73 6.81 -17.77 -5.27
C ASN A 73 6.34 -16.84 -6.42
N PRO A 74 5.03 -16.77 -6.73
CA PRO A 74 4.55 -16.16 -7.98
C PRO A 74 4.75 -14.64 -8.02
N LEU A 75 5.01 -14.00 -6.87
CA LEU A 75 5.29 -12.56 -6.81
C LEU A 75 6.76 -12.25 -7.13
N HIS A 76 7.66 -13.24 -7.08
CA HIS A 76 9.08 -13.04 -7.31
C HIS A 76 9.32 -12.49 -8.72
N GLY A 77 9.99 -11.33 -8.82
CA GLY A 77 10.32 -10.73 -10.11
C GLY A 77 10.32 -9.21 -10.11
N ARG A 78 10.32 -8.65 -11.33
CA ARG A 78 10.25 -7.21 -11.58
C ARG A 78 8.92 -6.88 -12.24
N TRP A 79 8.16 -6.02 -11.58
CA TRP A 79 6.85 -5.55 -12.01
C TRP A 79 6.97 -4.10 -12.49
N ILE A 80 6.41 -3.81 -13.66
CA ILE A 80 6.39 -2.46 -14.25
C ILE A 80 4.95 -1.97 -14.23
N THR A 81 4.77 -0.74 -13.76
CA THR A 81 3.43 -0.14 -13.67
C THR A 81 2.96 0.26 -15.06
N VAL A 82 1.76 -0.20 -15.43
CA VAL A 82 1.13 0.04 -16.73
C VAL A 82 -0.16 0.85 -16.65
N SER A 83 -0.72 1.04 -15.44
CA SER A 83 -1.83 1.95 -15.13
C SER A 83 -1.74 2.39 -13.66
N GLY A 84 -2.36 3.53 -13.31
CA GLY A 84 -2.44 4.03 -11.93
C GLY A 84 -1.12 4.57 -11.35
N GLY A 85 -0.12 4.84 -12.18
CA GLY A 85 1.17 5.38 -11.73
C GLY A 85 1.11 6.85 -11.32
N GLN A 86 1.66 7.21 -10.16
CA GLN A 86 1.66 8.58 -9.63
C GLN A 86 2.25 9.61 -10.60
N ALA A 87 3.27 9.22 -11.37
CA ALA A 87 3.90 10.10 -12.34
C ALA A 87 2.93 10.60 -13.42
N ALA A 88 1.88 9.83 -13.76
CA ALA A 88 0.84 10.27 -14.68
C ALA A 88 -0.01 11.39 -14.04
N PHE A 89 -0.44 11.20 -12.79
CA PHE A 89 -1.19 12.21 -12.04
C PHE A 89 -0.39 13.51 -11.85
N ILE A 90 0.88 13.41 -11.46
CA ILE A 90 1.75 14.57 -11.29
C ILE A 90 1.90 15.34 -12.61
N LYS A 91 2.08 14.64 -13.74
CA LYS A 91 2.15 15.28 -15.05
C LYS A 91 0.86 16.02 -15.42
N GLU A 92 -0.31 15.46 -15.11
CA GLU A 92 -1.60 16.15 -15.35
C GLU A 92 -1.76 17.39 -14.47
N VAL A 93 -1.39 17.30 -13.19
CA VAL A 93 -1.41 18.45 -12.28
C VAL A 93 -0.44 19.54 -12.74
N ILE A 94 0.78 19.21 -13.16
CA ILE A 94 1.75 20.21 -13.63
C ILE A 94 1.20 21.00 -14.83
N LYS A 95 0.36 20.39 -15.68
CA LYS A 95 -0.28 21.09 -16.80
C LYS A 95 -1.27 22.17 -16.36
N SER A 96 -1.80 22.12 -15.13
CA SER A 96 -2.68 23.17 -14.61
C SER A 96 -1.91 24.46 -14.23
N GLY A 97 -0.57 24.46 -14.34
CA GLY A 97 0.26 25.63 -14.15
C GLY A 97 0.57 25.89 -12.68
N MET A 98 0.16 27.05 -12.16
CA MET A 98 0.44 27.45 -10.78
C MET A 98 -0.64 26.91 -9.86
N PHE A 99 -0.24 26.15 -8.84
CA PHE A 99 -1.13 25.62 -7.81
C PHE A 99 -0.80 26.19 -6.43
N GLY A 100 -1.85 26.41 -5.64
CA GLY A 100 -1.72 26.87 -4.25
C GLY A 100 -1.33 25.76 -3.28
N ALA A 101 -0.98 26.14 -2.04
CA ALA A 101 -0.57 25.17 -1.01
C ALA A 101 -1.67 24.14 -0.69
N ALA A 102 -2.95 24.56 -0.64
CA ALA A 102 -4.07 23.66 -0.37
C ALA A 102 -4.26 22.61 -1.49
N GLU A 103 -4.12 23.03 -2.75
CA GLU A 103 -4.21 22.13 -3.91
C GLU A 103 -3.07 21.12 -3.89
N ALA A 104 -1.84 21.59 -3.68
CA ALA A 104 -0.67 20.74 -3.57
C ALA A 104 -0.80 19.70 -2.43
N ASN A 105 -1.27 20.13 -1.25
CA ASN A 105 -1.48 19.24 -0.11
C ASN A 105 -2.54 18.17 -0.42
N LYS A 106 -3.62 18.53 -1.10
CA LYS A 106 -4.66 17.58 -1.51
C LYS A 106 -4.12 16.57 -2.52
N ILE A 107 -3.38 17.01 -3.54
CA ILE A 107 -2.75 16.14 -4.54
C ILE A 107 -1.76 15.17 -3.89
N GLN A 108 -0.98 15.66 -2.93
CA GLN A 108 -0.06 14.82 -2.18
C GLN A 108 -0.83 13.73 -1.41
N ALA A 109 -1.89 14.10 -0.69
CA ALA A 109 -2.69 13.16 0.10
C ALA A 109 -3.46 12.14 -0.77
N ASP A 110 -4.09 12.59 -1.86
CA ASP A 110 -4.89 11.76 -2.79
C ASP A 110 -4.04 10.83 -3.66
N THR A 111 -2.71 11.02 -3.67
CA THR A 111 -1.79 10.18 -4.44
C THR A 111 -0.76 9.49 -3.57
N ASP A 112 -0.87 9.59 -2.25
CA ASP A 112 0.14 9.08 -1.33
C ASP A 112 0.17 7.54 -1.31
N HIS A 113 1.28 6.97 -0.83
CA HIS A 113 1.44 5.54 -0.52
C HIS A 113 0.86 4.59 -1.60
N GLU A 114 -0.01 3.64 -1.26
CA GLU A 114 -0.64 2.68 -2.15
C GLU A 114 -1.84 3.21 -2.97
N GLN A 115 -2.29 4.48 -2.78
CA GLN A 115 -3.38 5.05 -3.59
C GLN A 115 -3.00 5.20 -5.07
N THR A 116 -1.71 5.35 -5.34
CA THR A 116 -1.13 5.29 -6.69
C THR A 116 0.12 4.43 -6.69
N GLY A 117 0.42 3.79 -7.82
CA GLY A 117 1.66 3.06 -7.99
C GLY A 117 2.85 3.99 -8.15
N GLY A 118 4.04 3.56 -7.71
CA GLY A 118 5.26 4.09 -8.31
C GLY A 118 5.51 3.45 -9.69
N MET A 119 6.67 3.62 -10.32
CA MET A 119 6.90 3.12 -11.69
C MET A 119 7.26 1.64 -11.78
N HIS A 120 7.64 1.01 -10.66
CA HIS A 120 8.00 -0.40 -10.62
C HIS A 120 7.92 -0.97 -9.20
N LEU A 121 7.94 -2.29 -9.10
CA LEU A 121 8.30 -3.05 -7.90
C LEU A 121 9.34 -4.10 -8.27
N ARG A 122 10.25 -4.40 -7.34
CA ARG A 122 11.07 -5.63 -7.40
C ARG A 122 10.79 -6.43 -6.14
N ILE A 123 10.37 -7.67 -6.32
CA ILE A 123 9.96 -8.53 -5.21
C ILE A 123 10.87 -9.75 -5.22
N ASN A 124 11.47 -10.03 -4.07
CA ASN A 124 12.07 -11.32 -3.78
C ASN A 124 11.16 -12.04 -2.79
N GLN A 125 10.39 -13.02 -3.28
CA GLN A 125 9.51 -13.84 -2.47
C GLN A 125 10.18 -15.19 -2.16
N PHE A 126 10.09 -15.60 -0.91
CA PHE A 126 10.38 -16.94 -0.44
C PHE A 126 9.25 -17.39 0.51
N GLY A 127 8.29 -18.13 -0.04
CA GLY A 127 7.10 -18.54 0.67
C GLY A 127 6.28 -17.35 1.18
N ASP A 128 6.14 -17.27 2.50
CA ASP A 128 5.36 -16.26 3.24
C ASP A 128 6.15 -14.98 3.54
N THR A 129 7.43 -14.93 3.14
CA THR A 129 8.34 -13.82 3.40
C THR A 129 8.72 -13.14 2.10
N CYS A 130 8.64 -11.81 2.07
CA CYS A 130 8.93 -11.01 0.88
C CYS A 130 9.85 -9.85 1.22
N THR A 131 10.83 -9.61 0.34
CA THR A 131 11.57 -8.36 0.27
C THR A 131 11.12 -7.56 -0.94
N VAL A 132 10.65 -6.34 -0.73
CA VAL A 132 10.10 -5.48 -1.78
C VAL A 132 10.93 -4.21 -1.89
N ASN A 133 11.45 -3.95 -3.09
CA ASN A 133 12.00 -2.65 -3.45
C ASN A 133 10.88 -1.82 -4.07
N ALA A 134 10.55 -0.71 -3.40
CA ALA A 134 9.49 0.21 -3.82
C ALA A 134 10.08 1.59 -4.20
N PRO A 135 9.37 2.40 -4.99
CA PRO A 135 9.93 3.65 -5.49
C PRO A 135 10.15 4.70 -4.40
N VAL A 136 11.38 5.21 -4.33
CA VAL A 136 11.81 6.24 -3.36
C VAL A 136 11.19 7.62 -3.59
N ALA A 137 10.46 7.81 -4.68
CA ALA A 137 9.62 8.99 -4.88
C ALA A 137 8.41 9.01 -3.94
N LYS A 138 8.04 7.86 -3.35
CA LYS A 138 6.85 7.69 -2.50
C LYS A 138 7.20 7.19 -1.11
N TYR A 139 8.09 6.20 -1.03
CA TYR A 139 8.48 5.57 0.22
C TYR A 139 9.90 5.99 0.59
N ALA A 140 10.11 6.50 1.81
CA ALA A 140 11.43 6.92 2.25
C ALA A 140 12.38 5.72 2.42
N ARG A 141 11.84 4.53 2.70
CA ARG A 141 12.60 3.27 2.69
C ARG A 141 12.55 2.60 1.32
N ALA A 142 13.70 2.53 0.65
CA ALA A 142 13.82 1.90 -0.67
C ALA A 142 13.50 0.40 -0.68
N LYS A 143 13.86 -0.33 0.38
CA LYS A 143 13.68 -1.78 0.51
C LYS A 143 13.07 -2.15 1.85
N ARG A 144 12.00 -2.93 1.85
CA ARG A 144 11.42 -3.49 3.07
C ARG A 144 11.34 -5.02 2.98
N THR A 145 11.43 -5.68 4.13
CA THR A 145 11.16 -7.10 4.26
C THR A 145 10.03 -7.29 5.26
N TRP A 146 9.05 -8.10 4.91
CA TRP A 146 7.90 -8.42 5.74
C TRP A 146 7.57 -9.91 5.60
N ARG A 147 6.81 -10.41 6.58
CA ARG A 147 6.30 -11.78 6.63
C ARG A 147 4.78 -11.75 6.77
N SER A 148 4.09 -12.71 6.16
CA SER A 148 2.65 -12.89 6.24
C SER A 148 2.14 -12.76 7.69
N GLY A 149 1.21 -11.83 7.96
CA GLY A 149 0.61 -11.62 9.28
C GLY A 149 1.41 -10.74 10.24
N HIS A 150 2.59 -10.24 9.86
CA HIS A 150 3.42 -9.43 10.72
C HIS A 150 3.43 -7.95 10.30
N TYR A 151 3.34 -7.07 11.30
CA TYR A 151 3.45 -5.64 11.10
C TYR A 151 4.82 -5.24 10.54
N PHE A 152 4.80 -4.26 9.64
CA PHE A 152 5.97 -3.51 9.22
C PHE A 152 5.65 -2.02 9.23
N TYR A 153 6.69 -1.22 9.41
CA TYR A 153 6.62 0.24 9.43
C TYR A 153 7.11 0.83 8.11
N GLU A 154 6.30 1.71 7.53
CA GLU A 154 6.62 2.52 6.37
C GLU A 154 6.65 4.00 6.69
N THR A 155 7.76 4.60 6.28
CA THR A 155 7.96 6.06 6.22
C THR A 155 7.65 6.53 4.82
N LEU A 156 6.79 7.54 4.71
CA LEU A 156 6.44 8.15 3.44
C LEU A 156 7.29 9.38 3.18
N VAL A 157 7.59 9.65 1.91
CA VAL A 157 8.28 10.89 1.51
C VAL A 157 7.43 12.12 1.83
N SER A 158 6.11 11.95 1.91
CA SER A 158 5.17 12.99 2.35
C SER A 158 5.31 13.40 3.82
N GLY A 159 6.06 12.64 4.63
CA GLY A 159 6.11 12.78 6.08
C GLY A 159 5.06 11.94 6.83
N GLY A 160 4.18 11.23 6.10
CA GLY A 160 3.25 10.27 6.67
C GLY A 160 3.93 9.00 7.21
N ASN A 161 3.25 8.31 8.13
CA ASN A 161 3.72 7.09 8.78
C ASN A 161 2.65 6.01 8.67
N LEU A 162 2.99 4.83 8.15
CA LEU A 162 2.06 3.70 8.06
C LEU A 162 2.58 2.50 8.86
N LEU A 163 1.69 1.87 9.62
CA LEU A 163 1.91 0.58 10.25
C LEU A 163 0.96 -0.41 9.57
N GLY A 164 1.51 -1.23 8.67
CA GLY A 164 0.73 -2.12 7.81
C GLY A 164 1.09 -3.59 8.03
N VAL A 165 0.23 -4.47 7.54
CA VAL A 165 0.44 -5.92 7.52
C VAL A 165 0.15 -6.40 6.10
N TRP A 166 0.88 -7.41 5.64
CA TRP A 166 0.45 -8.22 4.50
C TRP A 166 0.15 -9.61 5.01
N ALA A 167 -1.02 -10.15 4.70
CA ALA A 167 -1.31 -11.57 4.75
C ALA A 167 -1.18 -12.15 3.34
N VAL A 168 -0.62 -13.36 3.24
CA VAL A 168 -0.57 -14.14 2.00
C VAL A 168 -1.39 -15.41 2.21
N PRO A 169 -2.73 -15.31 2.21
CA PRO A 169 -3.61 -16.44 2.51
C PRO A 169 -3.74 -17.44 1.35
N GLU A 170 -3.37 -17.02 0.14
CA GLU A 170 -3.56 -17.74 -1.11
C GLU A 170 -2.27 -17.72 -1.95
N GLU A 171 -2.15 -18.66 -2.90
CA GLU A 171 -0.97 -18.78 -3.75
C GLU A 171 -0.68 -17.49 -4.54
N TYR A 172 -1.72 -16.86 -5.11
CA TYR A 172 -1.58 -15.76 -6.06
C TYR A 172 -2.11 -14.41 -5.55
N ARG A 173 -2.54 -14.33 -4.29
CA ARG A 173 -3.20 -13.14 -3.73
C ARG A 173 -2.68 -12.79 -2.35
N LYS A 174 -2.47 -11.49 -2.15
CA LYS A 174 -2.18 -10.90 -0.84
C LYS A 174 -3.32 -9.99 -0.42
N ILE A 175 -3.59 -9.93 0.87
CA ILE A 175 -4.61 -9.08 1.49
C ILE A 175 -3.97 -8.41 2.70
N GLY A 176 -4.16 -7.11 2.90
CA GLY A 176 -3.49 -6.34 3.93
C GLY A 176 -3.91 -4.88 3.95
#